data_AF-E3FZ63-F1
#
_entry.id   AF-E3FZ63-F1
#
_cell.length_a   1.000
_cell.length_b   1.000
_cell.length_c   1.000
_cell.angle_alpha   90.00
_cell.angle_beta   90.00
_cell.angle_gamma   90.00
#
_symmetry.space_group_name_H-M   'P 1'
#
loop_
_entity.id
_entity.type
_entity.pdbx_description
1 polymer ?
#
loop_
_entity_poly.entity_id
_entity_poly.type
_entity_poly.pdbx_seq_one_letter_code
_entity_poly.pdbx_strand_id
1 'polypeptide(L)'
;MACPGGEVLSRSRSRQGLGAHERRASRERARPEAQTRPSHEQKLSAKRKPRPEVSPSGRDWLPPVSSDPTERRPECRPVLVPHAGGDDSHNECADKFPPNRYPGKDVLVCSKRFDALQVGVRVLWEIKTDQFDTYSDFLQGQVVRDQAAKMREERNIAVACGCGFVVGVSTEAHKDALLEEEPTLNIVVTGCKR
;
A
#
# COMPACT_ATOMS: atom_id res chain seq x y z
N MET A 1 20.52 -8.99 5.47
CA MET A 1 19.64 -9.64 6.46
C MET A 1 18.27 -9.70 5.83
N ALA A 2 17.69 -10.89 5.63
CA ALA A 2 16.35 -11.05 5.04
C ALA A 2 15.29 -10.52 6.00
N CYS A 3 14.05 -10.32 5.53
CA CYS A 3 12.99 -9.92 6.45
C CYS A 3 12.68 -11.01 7.47
N PRO A 4 12.43 -10.61 8.73
CA PRO A 4 12.02 -11.55 9.74
C PRO A 4 10.71 -12.21 9.31
N GLY A 5 10.63 -13.55 9.39
CA GLY A 5 9.41 -14.32 9.11
C GLY A 5 9.26 -14.89 7.68
N GLY A 6 10.28 -14.77 6.81
CA GLY A 6 10.23 -15.30 5.45
C GLY A 6 10.33 -16.84 5.35
N GLU A 7 9.38 -17.59 5.90
CA GLU A 7 9.15 -18.97 5.48
C GLU A 7 8.16 -18.96 4.31
N VAL A 8 8.68 -19.18 3.10
CA VAL A 8 7.86 -19.32 1.88
C VAL A 8 7.11 -20.64 1.98
N LEU A 9 5.91 -20.62 2.55
CA LEU A 9 5.01 -21.78 2.51
C LEU A 9 4.50 -21.94 1.07
N SER A 10 5.25 -22.70 0.28
CA SER A 10 4.91 -23.07 -1.09
C SER A 10 3.71 -24.03 -1.07
N ARG A 11 2.50 -23.49 -1.00
CA ARG A 11 1.27 -24.28 -1.17
C ARG A 11 1.05 -24.51 -2.66
N SER A 12 1.36 -25.71 -3.12
CA SER A 12 0.95 -26.27 -4.40
C SER A 12 -0.56 -26.14 -4.58
N ARG A 13 -0.99 -25.39 -5.60
CA ARG A 13 -2.40 -25.10 -5.90
C ARG A 13 -2.95 -26.18 -6.83
N SER A 14 -3.62 -27.18 -6.28
CA SER A 14 -4.41 -28.14 -7.06
C SER A 14 -5.61 -27.43 -7.68
N ARG A 15 -5.64 -27.33 -9.02
CA ARG A 15 -6.80 -26.83 -9.78
C ARG A 15 -7.87 -27.93 -9.82
N GLN A 16 -9.06 -27.64 -9.30
CA GLN A 16 -10.28 -28.32 -9.70
C GLN A 16 -11.25 -27.28 -10.24
N GLY A 17 -11.70 -27.50 -11.48
CA GLY A 17 -12.53 -26.58 -12.24
C GLY A 17 -13.96 -27.11 -12.37
N LEU A 18 -14.91 -26.19 -12.22
CA LEU A 18 -16.33 -26.24 -12.59
C LEU A 18 -16.71 -24.75 -12.70
N GLY A 19 -17.38 -24.17 -13.69
CA GLY A 19 -18.05 -24.58 -14.92
C GLY A 19 -18.79 -23.31 -15.37
N ALA A 20 -18.70 -22.95 -16.65
CA ALA A 20 -19.18 -21.69 -17.19
C ALA A 20 -20.72 -21.59 -17.23
N HIS A 21 -21.24 -20.38 -17.02
CA HIS A 21 -22.58 -20.02 -17.49
C HIS A 21 -22.55 -18.61 -18.11
N GLU A 22 -22.41 -18.57 -19.44
CA GLU A 22 -22.58 -17.39 -20.28
C GLU A 22 -24.06 -17.05 -20.42
N ARG A 23 -24.41 -15.75 -20.37
CA ARG A 23 -25.60 -15.20 -21.04
C ARG A 23 -25.19 -13.92 -21.76
N ARG A 24 -25.17 -14.00 -23.09
CA ARG A 24 -25.00 -12.88 -24.02
C ARG A 24 -26.36 -12.24 -24.29
N ALA A 25 -26.39 -10.92 -24.35
CA ALA A 25 -27.41 -10.16 -25.08
C ALA A 25 -26.74 -8.95 -25.75
N SER A 26 -27.30 -8.59 -26.91
CA SER A 26 -26.63 -7.99 -28.07
C SER A 26 -26.56 -6.46 -28.10
N ARG A 27 -25.56 -6.00 -28.86
CA ARG A 27 -25.44 -4.77 -29.70
C ARG A 27 -26.47 -3.64 -29.56
N GLU A 28 -25.96 -2.41 -29.53
CA GLU A 28 -26.16 -1.48 -30.66
C GLU A 28 -25.01 -0.47 -30.81
N ARG A 29 -24.83 -0.01 -32.05
CA ARG A 29 -23.69 0.68 -32.64
C ARG A 29 -24.18 2.05 -33.09
N ALA A 30 -23.47 3.13 -32.80
CA ALA A 30 -23.62 4.37 -33.56
C ALA A 30 -22.32 5.19 -33.56
N ARG A 31 -21.74 5.30 -34.76
CA ARG A 31 -20.82 6.36 -35.20
C ARG A 31 -21.30 6.76 -36.60
N PRO A 32 -21.29 8.05 -36.95
CA PRO A 32 -20.52 8.48 -38.12
C PRO A 32 -19.55 9.62 -37.72
N GLU A 33 -18.29 9.63 -38.18
CA GLU A 33 -17.79 10.23 -39.45
C GLU A 33 -18.04 11.75 -39.54
N ALA A 34 -17.25 12.60 -40.17
CA ALA A 34 -15.86 12.67 -40.65
C ALA A 34 -15.71 14.11 -41.17
N GLN A 35 -14.47 14.46 -41.57
CA GLN A 35 -14.04 15.60 -42.39
C GLN A 35 -13.40 16.76 -41.62
N THR A 36 -12.37 17.45 -42.10
CA THR A 36 -11.32 17.26 -43.12
C THR A 36 -10.38 18.46 -42.88
N ARG A 37 -9.06 18.24 -42.92
CA ARG A 37 -8.04 19.32 -42.89
C ARG A 37 -8.15 20.22 -44.13
N PRO A 38 -7.60 21.46 -44.07
CA PRO A 38 -6.36 21.63 -44.81
C PRO A 38 -5.24 22.33 -44.03
N SER A 39 -4.04 22.06 -44.53
CA SER A 39 -2.72 22.54 -44.13
C SER A 39 -2.48 23.97 -44.60
N HIS A 40 -1.71 24.76 -43.85
CA HIS A 40 -0.75 25.69 -44.45
C HIS A 40 0.46 25.86 -43.53
N GLU A 41 1.61 25.44 -44.05
CA GLU A 41 2.94 25.65 -43.48
C GLU A 41 3.51 27.04 -43.85
N GLN A 42 4.62 27.34 -43.16
CA GLN A 42 5.71 28.28 -43.47
C GLN A 42 5.65 29.64 -42.74
N LYS A 43 6.72 30.20 -42.17
CA LYS A 43 8.14 29.82 -42.02
C LYS A 43 8.80 30.81 -41.03
N LEU A 44 9.85 30.33 -40.35
CA LEU A 44 11.09 31.03 -39.94
C LEU A 44 11.03 32.16 -38.89
N SER A 45 11.68 31.90 -37.75
CA SER A 45 12.74 32.79 -37.28
C SER A 45 13.85 32.02 -36.58
N ALA A 46 15.03 32.10 -37.17
CA ALA A 46 16.29 31.63 -36.61
C ALA A 46 16.92 32.73 -35.75
N LYS A 47 17.52 32.38 -34.60
CA LYS A 47 18.95 32.60 -34.28
C LYS A 47 19.27 32.40 -32.78
N ARG A 48 19.96 31.28 -32.51
CA ARG A 48 21.23 31.11 -31.75
C ARG A 48 21.34 31.59 -30.27
N LYS A 49 21.62 30.61 -29.39
CA LYS A 49 22.25 30.72 -28.05
C LYS A 49 23.71 31.24 -28.13
N PRO A 50 24.31 31.60 -26.97
CA PRO A 50 25.43 30.76 -26.52
C PRO A 50 25.21 30.18 -25.10
N ARG A 51 25.72 28.97 -24.96
CA ARG A 51 25.86 28.15 -23.75
C ARG A 51 27.20 28.51 -23.09
N PRO A 52 27.33 28.63 -21.77
CA PRO A 52 28.65 28.57 -21.14
C PRO A 52 29.14 27.12 -21.19
N GLU A 53 30.27 26.92 -21.86
CA GLU A 53 31.06 25.70 -21.82
C GLU A 53 31.75 25.60 -20.46
N VAL A 54 31.51 24.52 -19.73
CA VAL A 54 32.46 24.02 -18.74
C VAL A 54 32.85 22.64 -19.23
N SER A 55 34.07 22.53 -19.77
CA SER A 55 34.63 21.27 -20.24
C SER A 55 35.17 20.43 -19.08
N PRO A 56 35.24 19.10 -19.26
CA PRO A 56 35.12 18.12 -18.20
C PRO A 56 36.49 17.63 -17.70
N SER A 57 36.65 17.53 -16.39
CA SER A 57 37.65 16.61 -15.82
C SER A 57 36.94 15.31 -15.47
N GLY A 58 37.24 14.26 -16.24
CA GLY A 58 36.74 12.92 -16.05
C GLY A 58 37.09 12.38 -14.67
N ARG A 59 36.09 12.31 -13.81
CA ARG A 59 35.97 11.26 -12.81
C ARG A 59 34.60 10.68 -13.05
N ASP A 60 34.53 9.35 -13.14
CA ASP A 60 33.28 8.61 -13.21
C ASP A 60 32.41 9.01 -12.01
N TRP A 61 31.54 9.99 -12.23
CA TRP A 61 30.52 10.39 -11.27
C TRP A 61 29.47 9.29 -11.33
N LEU A 62 29.75 8.18 -10.63
CA LEU A 62 28.68 7.33 -10.16
C LEU A 62 27.79 8.22 -9.29
N PRO A 63 26.48 8.33 -9.57
CA PRO A 63 25.59 9.03 -8.66
C PRO A 63 25.78 8.42 -7.25
N PRO A 64 25.78 9.25 -6.20
CA PRO A 64 26.02 8.75 -4.86
C PRO A 64 25.02 7.63 -4.58
N VAL A 65 25.51 6.45 -4.22
CA VAL A 65 24.66 5.34 -3.80
C VAL A 65 23.75 5.89 -2.74
N SER A 66 22.45 5.84 -3.01
CA SER A 66 21.46 6.38 -2.10
C SER A 66 21.71 5.87 -0.68
N SER A 67 21.71 6.81 0.25
CA SER A 67 21.86 6.49 1.66
C SER A 67 20.57 5.90 2.23
N ASP A 68 19.49 5.85 1.45
CA ASP A 68 18.24 5.23 1.84
C ASP A 68 18.46 3.72 2.03
N PRO A 69 18.32 3.18 3.26
CA PRO A 69 18.50 1.76 3.55
C PRO A 69 17.60 0.85 2.69
N THR A 70 16.50 1.38 2.17
CA THR A 70 15.50 0.68 1.35
C THR A 70 15.97 0.45 -0.07
N GLU A 71 16.78 1.35 -0.63
CA GLU A 71 17.30 1.18 -1.98
C GLU A 71 18.31 0.04 -2.04
N ARG A 72 18.90 -0.31 -0.89
CA ARG A 72 19.79 -1.46 -0.71
C ARG A 72 19.06 -2.77 -0.45
N ARG A 73 17.76 -2.73 -0.14
CA ARG A 73 16.92 -3.90 0.19
C ARG A 73 15.66 -3.88 -0.66
N PRO A 74 15.69 -4.46 -1.88
CA PRO A 74 14.57 -4.46 -2.81
C PRO A 74 13.26 -4.96 -2.19
N GLU A 75 13.36 -5.90 -1.24
CA GLU A 75 12.20 -6.44 -0.53
C GLU A 75 11.51 -5.42 0.38
N CYS A 76 12.21 -4.38 0.83
CA CYS A 76 11.65 -3.30 1.63
C CYS A 76 11.03 -2.17 0.80
N ARG A 77 11.15 -2.22 -0.54
CA ARG A 77 10.53 -1.24 -1.42
C ARG A 77 9.01 -1.45 -1.43
N PRO A 78 8.21 -0.41 -1.16
CA PRO A 78 6.75 -0.50 -1.28
C PRO A 78 6.30 -0.94 -2.68
N VAL A 79 5.49 -2.00 -2.75
CA VAL A 79 4.82 -2.44 -3.98
C VAL A 79 3.31 -2.28 -3.80
N LEU A 80 2.66 -1.54 -4.70
CA LEU A 80 1.22 -1.35 -4.65
C LEU A 80 0.50 -2.58 -5.15
N VAL A 81 -0.49 -3.04 -4.38
CA VAL A 81 -1.33 -4.18 -4.75
C VAL A 81 -2.81 -3.82 -4.50
N PRO A 82 -3.77 -4.42 -5.22
CA PRO A 82 -5.18 -4.26 -4.88
C PRO A 82 -5.43 -4.71 -3.43
N HIS A 83 -6.42 -4.11 -2.76
CA HIS A 83 -6.82 -4.51 -1.42
C HIS A 83 -7.04 -6.02 -1.32
N ALA A 84 -6.67 -6.58 -0.17
CA ALA A 84 -7.01 -7.94 0.19
C ALA A 84 -8.47 -8.02 0.68
N GLY A 85 -9.20 -9.04 0.24
CA GLY A 85 -10.58 -9.24 0.67
C GLY A 85 -11.60 -8.36 -0.08
N GLY A 86 -12.70 -8.04 0.59
CA GLY A 86 -13.85 -7.31 0.02
C GLY A 86 -14.67 -6.60 1.09
N ASP A 87 -13.99 -6.03 2.08
CA ASP A 87 -14.60 -5.24 3.14
C ASP A 87 -14.54 -3.75 2.77
N ASP A 88 -15.61 -3.24 2.18
CA ASP A 88 -15.65 -1.88 1.65
C ASP A 88 -15.48 -0.83 2.75
N SER A 89 -16.07 -1.03 3.93
CA SER A 89 -15.93 -0.10 5.06
C SER A 89 -14.49 -0.05 5.59
N HIS A 90 -13.80 -1.20 5.63
CA HIS A 90 -12.37 -1.27 5.97
C HIS A 90 -11.52 -0.55 4.92
N ASN A 91 -11.71 -0.87 3.65
CA ASN A 91 -10.97 -0.26 2.55
C ASN A 91 -11.17 1.26 2.50
N GLU A 92 -12.41 1.74 2.65
CA GLU A 92 -12.72 3.16 2.68
C GLU A 92 -12.05 3.88 3.85
N CYS A 93 -11.95 3.22 5.01
CA CYS A 93 -11.21 3.76 6.14
C CYS A 93 -9.71 3.85 5.82
N ALA A 94 -9.09 2.77 5.34
CA ALA A 94 -7.67 2.74 4.99
C ALA A 94 -7.28 3.73 3.89
N ASP A 95 -8.20 4.02 2.97
CA ASP A 95 -8.02 4.99 1.90
C ASP A 95 -7.97 6.43 2.39
N LYS A 96 -8.66 6.73 3.49
CA LYS A 96 -8.80 8.09 4.05
C LYS A 96 -7.93 8.34 5.26
N PHE A 97 -7.74 7.32 6.10
CA PHE A 97 -7.06 7.41 7.38
C PHE A 97 -5.98 6.31 7.51
N PRO A 98 -4.70 6.67 7.74
CA PRO A 98 -4.15 8.03 7.81
C PRO A 98 -4.26 8.75 6.44
N PRO A 99 -3.74 9.98 6.25
CA PRO A 99 -3.52 10.50 4.91
C PRO A 99 -2.69 9.51 4.07
N ASN A 100 -3.37 8.62 3.36
CA ASN A 100 -2.79 7.48 2.67
C ASN A 100 -2.20 7.98 1.35
N ARG A 101 -0.95 7.59 1.09
CA ARG A 101 -0.24 7.94 -0.13
C ARG A 101 -0.83 7.26 -1.37
N TYR A 102 -1.49 6.12 -1.17
CA TYR A 102 -2.02 5.30 -2.26
C TYR A 102 -3.45 4.80 -1.97
N PRO A 103 -4.47 5.68 -1.94
CA PRO A 103 -5.86 5.25 -1.82
C PRO A 103 -6.25 4.25 -2.94
N GLY A 104 -7.05 3.24 -2.59
CA GLY A 104 -7.49 2.13 -3.42
C GLY A 104 -6.48 0.99 -3.54
N LYS A 105 -5.44 0.98 -2.70
CA LYS A 105 -4.34 0.00 -2.71
C LYS A 105 -3.85 -0.33 -1.31
N ASP A 106 -3.50 -1.60 -1.11
CA ASP A 106 -2.58 -1.98 -0.03
C ASP A 106 -1.14 -1.76 -0.49
N VAL A 107 -0.24 -1.74 0.49
CA VAL A 107 1.20 -1.69 0.27
C VAL A 107 1.84 -2.99 0.73
N LEU A 108 2.52 -3.67 -0.21
CA LEU A 108 3.35 -4.82 0.10
C LEU A 108 4.77 -4.35 0.46
N VAL A 109 5.20 -4.63 1.68
CA VAL A 109 6.59 -4.46 2.14
C VAL A 109 7.05 -5.79 2.69
N CYS A 110 8.10 -6.31 2.08
CA CYS A 110 8.68 -7.60 2.39
C CYS A 110 7.68 -8.76 2.47
N SER A 111 6.89 -8.91 1.41
CA SER A 111 5.83 -9.91 1.30
C SER A 111 4.70 -9.78 2.33
N LYS A 112 4.72 -8.76 3.20
CA LYS A 112 3.63 -8.42 4.11
C LYS A 112 2.81 -7.27 3.53
N ARG A 113 1.49 -7.43 3.57
CA ARG A 113 0.52 -6.38 3.20
C ARG A 113 0.26 -5.48 4.39
N PHE A 114 0.16 -4.20 4.11
CA PHE A 114 -0.25 -3.14 5.03
C PHE A 114 -1.33 -2.32 4.34
N ASP A 115 -2.31 -1.86 5.10
CA ASP A 115 -3.50 -1.18 4.58
C ASP A 115 -3.19 0.21 4.01
N ALA A 116 -2.16 0.88 4.54
CA ALA A 116 -1.74 2.19 4.04
C ALA A 116 -0.25 2.49 4.23
N LEU A 117 0.26 3.40 3.40
CA LEU A 117 1.52 4.10 3.64
C LEU A 117 1.23 5.60 3.80
N GLN A 118 1.62 6.18 4.92
CA GLN A 118 1.32 7.58 5.21
C GLN A 118 2.06 8.55 4.26
N VAL A 119 1.41 9.64 3.89
CA VAL A 119 2.01 10.73 3.09
C VAL A 119 3.13 11.41 3.89
N GLY A 120 4.22 11.76 3.21
CA GLY A 120 5.33 12.56 3.78
C GLY A 120 6.27 11.81 4.73
N VAL A 121 5.86 10.66 5.29
CA VAL A 121 6.66 9.85 6.21
C VAL A 121 6.67 8.38 5.79
N ARG A 122 7.62 7.60 6.32
CA ARG A 122 7.69 6.15 6.07
C ARG A 122 7.02 5.40 7.24
N VAL A 123 5.71 5.51 7.33
CA VAL A 123 4.90 4.82 8.35
C VAL A 123 3.87 3.95 7.63
N LEU A 124 3.94 2.65 7.91
CA LEU A 124 2.99 1.65 7.44
C LEU A 124 1.87 1.50 8.45
N TRP A 125 0.66 1.26 7.97
CA TRP A 125 -0.53 1.19 8.80
C TRP A 125 -1.28 -0.12 8.62
N GLU A 126 -1.83 -0.61 9.72
CA GLU A 126 -2.85 -1.65 9.76
C GLU A 126 -4.13 -1.03 10.35
N ILE A 127 -5.28 -1.23 9.72
CA ILE A 127 -6.57 -0.69 10.11
C ILE A 127 -7.48 -1.83 10.59
N LYS A 128 -8.17 -1.57 11.69
CA LYS A 128 -9.21 -2.42 12.27
C LYS A 128 -10.49 -1.61 12.39
N THR A 129 -11.50 -2.04 11.64
CA THR A 129 -12.85 -1.47 11.67
C THR A 129 -13.83 -2.35 12.46
N ASP A 130 -13.31 -3.31 13.23
CA ASP A 130 -14.11 -4.22 14.05
C ASP A 130 -15.06 -3.44 14.98
N GLN A 131 -16.28 -3.96 15.16
CA GLN A 131 -17.22 -3.48 16.18
C GLN A 131 -16.88 -4.11 17.53
N PHE A 132 -15.62 -3.96 17.95
CA PHE A 132 -15.03 -4.67 19.09
C PHE A 132 -15.88 -4.61 20.37
N ASP A 133 -16.44 -3.44 20.66
CA ASP A 133 -17.25 -3.17 21.85
C ASP A 133 -18.57 -3.97 21.90
N THR A 134 -18.98 -4.57 20.77
CA THR A 134 -20.20 -5.39 20.68
C THR A 134 -19.95 -6.87 20.94
N TYR A 135 -18.69 -7.29 21.02
CA TYR A 135 -18.31 -8.67 21.25
C TYR A 135 -18.50 -9.07 22.71
N SER A 136 -18.71 -10.36 22.96
CA SER A 136 -18.63 -10.89 24.32
C SER A 136 -17.18 -10.86 24.81
N ASP A 137 -16.99 -10.80 26.13
CA ASP A 137 -15.65 -10.78 26.76
C ASP A 137 -14.74 -11.91 26.25
N PHE A 138 -15.31 -13.10 26.05
CA PHE A 138 -14.59 -14.24 25.48
C PHE A 138 -14.06 -13.95 24.07
N LEU A 139 -14.91 -13.39 23.19
CA LEU A 139 -14.52 -13.04 21.83
C LEU A 139 -13.55 -11.86 21.81
N GLN A 140 -13.74 -10.85 22.66
CA GLN A 140 -12.80 -9.73 22.80
C GLN A 140 -11.39 -10.25 23.14
N GLY A 141 -11.29 -11.12 24.15
CA GLY A 141 -10.01 -11.70 24.54
C GLY A 141 -9.35 -12.51 23.42
N GLN A 142 -10.11 -13.28 22.65
CA GLN A 142 -9.56 -14.03 21.52
C GLN A 142 -9.10 -13.09 20.39
N VAL A 143 -9.92 -12.12 20.01
CA VAL A 143 -9.61 -11.15 18.94
C VAL A 143 -8.35 -10.36 19.28
N VAL A 144 -8.23 -9.87 20.52
CA VAL A 144 -7.06 -9.09 20.98
C VAL A 144 -5.79 -9.91 20.88
N ARG A 145 -5.78 -11.15 21.39
CA ARG A 145 -4.59 -12.02 21.31
C ARG A 145 -4.17 -12.31 19.87
N ASP A 146 -5.13 -12.65 19.02
CA ASP A 146 -4.88 -12.97 17.61
C ASP A 146 -4.38 -11.74 16.83
N GLN A 147 -4.96 -10.57 17.10
CA GLN A 147 -4.55 -9.31 16.47
C GLN A 147 -3.18 -8.85 16.97
N ALA A 148 -2.94 -8.85 18.27
CA ALA A 148 -1.65 -8.45 18.85
C ALA A 148 -0.50 -9.30 18.33
N ALA A 149 -0.68 -10.62 18.21
CA ALA A 149 0.32 -11.51 17.64
C ALA A 149 0.69 -11.15 16.19
N LYS A 150 -0.32 -10.87 15.34
CA LYS A 150 -0.11 -10.46 13.93
C LYS A 150 0.53 -9.09 13.83
N MET A 151 0.07 -8.13 14.63
CA MET A 151 0.58 -6.76 14.64
C MET A 151 2.02 -6.68 15.15
N ARG A 152 2.41 -7.58 16.07
CA ARG A 152 3.81 -7.73 16.50
C ARG A 152 4.70 -8.14 15.32
N GLU A 153 4.27 -9.09 14.51
CA GLU A 153 5.01 -9.52 13.31
C GLU A 153 5.10 -8.39 12.28
N GLU A 154 3.98 -7.73 11.98
CA GLU A 154 3.89 -6.58 11.08
C GLU A 154 4.81 -5.44 11.50
N ARG A 155 4.78 -5.08 12.78
CA ARG A 155 5.67 -4.08 13.38
C ARG A 155 7.13 -4.46 13.17
N ASN A 156 7.50 -5.71 13.42
CA ASN A 156 8.88 -6.18 13.25
C ASN A 156 9.34 -6.08 11.80
N ILE A 157 8.47 -6.39 10.83
CA ILE A 157 8.77 -6.24 9.40
C ILE A 157 8.94 -4.75 9.04
N ALA A 158 8.02 -3.89 9.47
CA ALA A 158 8.07 -2.46 9.21
C ALA A 158 9.38 -1.85 9.75
N VAL A 159 9.70 -2.12 11.03
CA VAL A 159 10.93 -1.62 11.68
C VAL A 159 12.18 -2.16 11.00
N ALA A 160 12.21 -3.45 10.63
CA ALA A 160 13.33 -4.03 9.90
C ALA A 160 13.56 -3.39 8.52
N CYS A 161 12.51 -2.82 7.92
CA CYS A 161 12.57 -2.06 6.66
C CYS A 161 12.75 -0.55 6.85
N GLY A 162 12.98 -0.09 8.08
CA GLY A 162 13.18 1.34 8.40
C GLY A 162 11.90 2.17 8.33
N CYS A 163 10.74 1.54 8.46
CA CYS A 163 9.44 2.19 8.56
C CYS A 163 8.96 2.23 10.02
N GLY A 164 8.19 3.26 10.37
CA GLY A 164 7.29 3.19 11.52
C GLY A 164 6.10 2.27 11.23
N PHE A 165 5.42 1.85 12.29
CA PHE A 165 4.20 1.05 12.22
C PHE A 165 3.16 1.63 13.17
N VAL A 166 1.92 1.79 12.69
CA VAL A 166 0.80 2.29 13.48
C VAL A 166 -0.43 1.44 13.20
N VAL A 167 -1.23 1.20 14.24
CA VAL A 167 -2.51 0.50 14.14
C VAL A 167 -3.63 1.52 14.31
N GLY A 168 -4.59 1.54 13.39
CA GLY A 168 -5.83 2.29 13.52
C GLY A 168 -6.96 1.38 14.02
N VAL A 169 -7.66 1.74 15.09
CA VAL A 169 -8.83 0.99 15.59
C VAL A 169 -10.08 1.87 15.68
N SER A 170 -11.26 1.26 15.66
CA SER A 170 -12.55 1.96 15.71
C SER A 170 -12.82 2.68 17.04
N THR A 171 -12.43 2.09 18.17
CA THR A 171 -12.87 2.50 19.52
C THR A 171 -11.71 2.55 20.52
N GLU A 172 -11.89 3.32 21.59
CA GLU A 172 -10.88 3.41 22.67
C GLU A 172 -10.76 2.07 23.42
N ALA A 173 -11.87 1.37 23.65
CA ALA A 173 -11.84 0.07 24.33
C ALA A 173 -11.01 -0.97 23.56
N HIS A 174 -11.07 -0.96 22.22
CA HIS A 174 -10.23 -1.84 21.40
C HIS A 174 -8.75 -1.47 21.49
N LYS A 175 -8.45 -0.16 21.50
CA LYS A 175 -7.08 0.34 21.69
C LYS A 175 -6.52 -0.08 23.04
N ASP A 176 -7.28 0.12 24.11
CA ASP A 176 -6.84 -0.19 25.47
C ASP A 176 -6.56 -1.70 25.62
N ALA A 177 -7.46 -2.54 25.11
CA ALA A 177 -7.28 -3.99 25.16
C ALA A 177 -6.04 -4.46 24.37
N LEU A 178 -5.78 -3.87 23.19
CA LEU A 178 -4.57 -4.18 22.43
C LEU A 178 -3.29 -3.68 23.11
N LEU A 179 -3.32 -2.54 23.80
CA LEU A 179 -2.17 -2.02 24.55
C LEU A 179 -1.89 -2.82 25.82
N GLU A 180 -2.91 -3.41 26.44
CA GLU A 180 -2.74 -4.34 27.55
C GLU A 180 -2.02 -5.62 27.08
N GLU A 181 -2.40 -6.16 25.92
CA GLU A 181 -1.80 -7.38 25.36
C GLU A 181 -0.42 -7.13 24.71
N GLU A 182 -0.24 -6.01 24.00
CA GLU A 182 1.03 -5.64 23.35
C GLU A 182 1.33 -4.14 23.54
N PRO A 183 2.01 -3.78 24.65
CA PRO A 183 2.31 -2.38 24.99
C PRO A 183 3.25 -1.67 24.01
N THR A 184 3.91 -2.40 23.09
CA THR A 184 4.86 -1.80 22.13
C THR A 184 4.20 -1.32 20.84
N LEU A 185 2.90 -1.54 20.66
CA LEU A 185 2.13 -1.02 19.54
C LEU A 185 1.90 0.48 19.69
N ASN A 186 1.93 1.18 18.56
CA ASN A 186 1.44 2.54 18.46
C ASN A 186 0.02 2.49 17.88
N ILE A 187 -0.98 2.86 18.68
CA ILE A 187 -2.39 2.68 18.32
C ILE A 187 -3.12 4.02 18.35
N VAL A 188 -3.88 4.29 17.28
CA VAL A 188 -4.70 5.49 17.10
C VAL A 188 -6.16 5.09 16.94
N VAL A 189 -7.06 5.79 17.63
CA VAL A 189 -8.50 5.64 17.39
C VAL A 189 -8.88 6.44 16.16
N THR A 190 -9.34 5.75 15.11
CA THR A 190 -9.73 6.35 13.84
C THR A 190 -11.21 6.76 13.84
N GLY A 191 -12.04 6.11 14.66
CA GLY A 191 -13.48 6.30 14.67
C GLY A 191 -14.20 5.73 13.44
N CYS A 192 -13.48 5.04 12.54
CA CYS A 192 -14.09 4.34 11.41
C CYS A 192 -15.00 3.24 11.93
N LYS A 193 -16.16 3.08 11.29
CA LYS A 193 -17.13 2.04 11.66
C LYS A 193 -17.39 1.15 10.46
N ARG A 194 -17.45 -0.16 10.72
CA ARG A 194 -17.89 -1.17 9.77
C ARG A 194 -19.39 -1.38 9.84
#